data_AF-A0A1F8LTK0-F1
#
_entry.id   AF-A0A1F8LTK0-F1
#
_cell.length_a   1.000
_cell.length_b   1.000
_cell.length_c   1.000
_cell.angle_alpha   90.00
_cell.angle_beta   90.00
_cell.angle_gamma   90.00
#
_symmetry.space_group_name_H-M   'P 1'
#
loop_
_entity.id
_entity.type
_entity.pdbx_description
1 polymer ?
#
loop_
_entity_poly.entity_id
_entity_poly.type
_entity_poly.pdbx_seq_one_letter_code
_entity_poly.pdbx_strand_id
1 'polypeptide(L)'
;MKALLVFIDGTICDTRGRHHLIGRPDFYQQDKILEDRPVNGSVECLKELSKRYEIVYIGARPASTHSYTAEWLEKMGYPQGSIYLAENQEGRLSLVKEMISKHDFIAGIGDRWDDNELHSEIGCLSIILKEHEGKWEAVAERVDKYHHKWRIEANRIHLKGKVEGLARVCPLLLSKYGEQLWESYFESVLEMAENSRQARRVGELASFAQHNLDPTDLRDAAKWDSMLREDDWENNPVYGLQEFELVEATHDRYAHKVTSCYYADLWKEQGRPDIGYQIHCRTDMAWWNHPAWNPEVRFEQPKTLMQGDDCCLFIQSLPYVSR
;
A
#
# COMPACT_ATOMS: atom_id res chain seq x y z
N MET A 1 -3.15 9.50 2.87
CA MET A 1 -1.73 9.09 2.94
C MET A 1 -1.49 8.57 4.35
N LYS A 2 -0.70 7.50 4.51
CA LYS A 2 -0.33 7.00 5.85
C LYS A 2 0.67 7.96 6.51
N ALA A 3 0.72 7.98 7.83
CA ALA A 3 1.59 8.86 8.61
C ALA A 3 2.62 8.08 9.45
N LEU A 4 3.76 8.72 9.72
CA LEU A 4 4.79 8.25 10.63
C LEU A 4 4.92 9.23 11.81
N LEU A 5 4.77 8.72 13.03
CA LEU A 5 5.09 9.49 14.23
C LEU A 5 6.59 9.39 14.49
N VAL A 6 7.29 10.51 14.59
CA VAL A 6 8.75 10.54 14.78
C VAL A 6 9.08 11.34 16.03
N PHE A 7 9.69 10.68 17.01
CA PHE A 7 10.18 11.35 18.20
C PHE A 7 11.42 12.20 17.86
N ILE A 8 11.55 13.36 18.49
CA ILE A 8 12.61 14.33 18.16
C ILE A 8 13.90 14.01 18.93
N ASP A 9 13.92 14.28 20.22
CA ASP A 9 15.12 14.26 21.06
C ASP A 9 15.50 12.82 21.42
N GLY A 10 16.76 12.42 21.19
CA GLY A 10 17.18 11.03 21.39
C GLY A 10 17.02 10.16 20.14
N THR A 11 16.01 10.45 19.30
CA THR A 11 15.72 9.65 18.11
C THR A 11 16.34 10.24 16.83
N ILE A 12 15.98 11.48 16.46
CA ILE A 12 16.54 12.19 15.29
C ILE A 12 17.49 13.32 15.70
N CYS A 13 17.40 13.79 16.94
CA CYS A 13 18.17 14.91 17.48
C CYS A 13 19.13 14.43 18.56
N ASP A 14 20.44 14.66 18.36
CA ASP A 14 21.48 14.41 19.34
C ASP A 14 21.64 15.63 20.27
N THR A 15 21.03 15.52 21.44
CA THR A 15 20.99 16.60 22.45
C THR A 15 22.18 16.57 23.41
N ARG A 16 23.12 15.62 23.26
CA ARG A 16 24.25 15.43 24.20
C ARG A 16 25.09 16.68 24.37
N GLY A 17 25.20 17.51 23.33
CA GLY A 17 25.90 18.79 23.37
C GLY A 17 25.43 19.74 24.49
N ARG A 18 24.15 19.65 24.87
CA ARG A 18 23.53 20.49 25.89
C ARG A 18 23.10 19.75 27.16
N HIS A 19 23.47 18.47 27.35
CA HIS A 19 23.11 17.70 28.55
C HIS A 19 23.65 18.32 29.86
N HIS A 20 24.78 19.01 29.80
CA HIS A 20 25.33 19.76 30.95
C HIS A 20 24.42 20.92 31.42
N LEU A 21 23.39 21.28 30.65
CA LEU A 21 22.40 22.30 30.96
C LEU A 21 21.06 21.72 31.46
N ILE A 22 20.91 20.39 31.60
CA ILE A 22 19.66 19.77 32.07
C ILE A 22 19.23 20.39 33.41
N GLY A 23 17.95 20.73 33.52
CA GLY A 23 17.37 21.42 34.69
C GLY A 23 17.60 22.94 34.72
N ARG A 24 18.28 23.51 33.71
CA ARG A 24 18.45 24.96 33.54
C ARG A 24 17.57 25.48 32.40
N PRO A 25 17.10 26.73 32.46
CA PRO A 25 16.36 27.37 31.36
C PRO A 25 17.13 27.36 30.03
N ASP A 26 18.46 27.42 30.10
CA ASP A 26 19.35 27.43 28.94
C ASP A 26 19.25 26.16 28.08
N PHE A 27 18.78 25.04 28.64
CA PHE A 27 18.64 23.77 27.92
C PHE A 27 17.75 23.91 26.68
N TYR A 28 16.74 24.77 26.72
CA TYR A 28 15.80 25.00 25.62
C TYR A 28 16.02 26.34 24.92
N GLN A 29 17.17 26.99 25.09
CA GLN A 29 17.46 28.22 24.34
C GLN A 29 17.62 27.92 22.84
N GLN A 30 17.19 28.88 22.02
CA GLN A 30 17.19 28.77 20.57
C GLN A 30 18.60 28.46 20.02
N ASP A 31 19.62 29.17 20.46
CA ASP A 31 21.00 28.96 20.01
C ASP A 31 21.49 27.53 20.32
N LYS A 32 21.12 26.99 21.49
CA LYS A 32 21.47 25.62 21.89
C LYS A 32 20.77 24.56 21.05
N ILE A 33 19.48 24.73 20.76
CA ILE A 33 18.75 23.79 19.90
C ILE A 33 19.26 23.85 18.46
N LEU A 34 19.58 25.04 17.94
CA LEU A 34 20.11 25.20 16.59
C LEU A 34 21.52 24.62 16.40
N GLU A 35 22.22 24.31 17.50
CA GLU A 35 23.53 23.63 17.53
C GLU A 35 23.43 22.09 17.62
N ASP A 36 22.25 21.54 17.98
CA ASP A 36 22.04 20.09 18.06
C ASP A 36 22.31 19.43 16.70
N ARG A 37 22.89 18.23 16.73
CA ARG A 37 23.24 17.49 15.51
C ARG A 37 22.14 16.47 15.17
N PRO A 38 21.90 16.20 13.88
CA PRO A 38 21.07 15.07 13.50
C PRO A 38 21.76 13.75 13.87
N VAL A 39 20.97 12.75 14.26
CA VAL A 39 21.44 11.37 14.39
C VAL A 39 21.83 10.84 13.01
N ASN A 40 22.92 10.06 12.93
CA ASN A 40 23.45 9.63 11.63
C ASN A 40 22.41 8.83 10.81
N GLY A 41 22.19 9.22 9.56
CA GLY A 41 21.27 8.57 8.61
C GLY A 41 19.78 8.88 8.80
N SER A 42 19.38 9.63 9.84
CA SER A 42 17.97 9.95 10.09
C SER A 42 17.39 10.88 9.02
N VAL A 43 18.16 11.87 8.56
CA VAL A 43 17.71 12.87 7.57
C VAL A 43 17.42 12.18 6.24
N GLU A 44 18.35 11.38 5.73
CA GLU A 44 18.21 10.67 4.46
C GLU A 44 17.06 9.67 4.51
N CYS A 45 16.95 8.91 5.60
CA CYS A 45 15.86 7.94 5.77
C CYS A 45 14.48 8.62 5.79
N LEU A 46 14.32 9.71 6.55
CA LEU A 46 13.04 10.42 6.63
C LEU A 46 12.70 11.15 5.34
N LYS A 47 13.68 11.68 4.60
CA LYS A 47 13.45 12.20 3.25
C LYS A 47 12.91 11.13 2.32
N GLU A 48 13.47 9.92 2.33
CA GLU A 48 12.96 8.83 1.51
C GLU A 48 11.53 8.46 1.89
N LEU A 49 11.28 8.27 3.18
CA LEU A 49 9.95 7.94 3.69
C LEU A 49 8.92 9.03 3.39
N SER A 50 9.31 10.30 3.41
CA SER A 50 8.41 11.44 3.14
C SER A 50 7.83 11.46 1.72
N LYS A 51 8.40 10.69 0.79
CA LYS A 51 7.84 10.52 -0.56
C LYS A 51 6.52 9.74 -0.57
N ARG A 52 6.28 8.89 0.44
CA ARG A 52 5.10 8.02 0.55
C ARG A 52 4.28 8.25 1.82
N TYR A 53 4.93 8.75 2.87
CA TYR A 53 4.32 8.92 4.17
C TYR A 53 4.30 10.38 4.60
N GLU A 54 3.23 10.79 5.26
CA GLU A 54 3.22 12.03 6.03
C GLU A 54 4.17 11.89 7.23
N ILE A 55 5.02 12.89 7.46
CA ILE A 55 5.90 12.92 8.63
C ILE A 55 5.27 13.79 9.72
N VAL A 56 5.15 13.24 10.91
CA VAL A 56 4.60 13.93 12.07
C VAL A 56 5.60 13.85 13.22
N TYR A 57 6.13 14.99 13.63
CA TYR A 57 7.13 15.09 14.68
C TYR A 57 6.48 15.29 16.04
N ILE A 58 6.99 14.58 17.04
CA ILE A 58 6.61 14.78 18.44
C ILE A 58 7.85 14.89 19.33
N GLY A 59 7.82 15.76 20.34
CA GLY A 59 8.98 15.96 21.20
C GLY A 59 8.63 16.35 22.63
N ALA A 60 9.51 15.96 23.56
CA ALA A 60 9.46 16.36 24.97
C ALA A 60 10.07 17.75 25.15
N ARG A 61 9.48 18.77 24.53
CA ARG A 61 9.94 20.17 24.59
C ARG A 61 8.81 21.12 25.04
N PRO A 62 9.13 22.25 25.69
CA PRO A 62 8.16 23.33 25.92
C PRO A 62 7.49 23.81 24.64
N ALA A 63 6.21 24.18 24.70
CA ALA A 63 5.48 24.69 23.54
C ALA A 63 6.10 25.98 22.95
N SER A 64 6.76 26.78 23.79
CA SER A 64 7.54 27.96 23.38
C SER A 64 8.68 27.63 22.41
N THR A 65 9.07 26.36 22.30
CA THR A 65 10.16 25.89 21.44
C THR A 65 9.75 25.57 20.01
N HIS A 66 8.47 25.70 19.68
CA HIS A 66 7.95 25.30 18.40
C HIS A 66 8.66 25.98 17.22
N SER A 67 8.84 27.30 17.27
CA SER A 67 9.43 28.07 16.16
C SER A 67 10.86 27.64 15.84
N TYR A 68 11.71 27.51 16.84
CA TYR A 68 13.10 27.10 16.62
C TYR A 68 13.29 25.58 16.50
N THR A 69 12.33 24.77 16.93
CA THR A 69 12.29 23.34 16.55
C THR A 69 12.02 23.20 15.06
N ALA A 70 11.08 23.96 14.51
CA ALA A 70 10.83 24.02 13.07
C ALA A 70 12.07 24.54 12.30
N GLU A 71 12.69 25.62 12.80
CA GLU A 71 13.93 26.16 12.22
C GLU A 71 15.06 25.12 12.21
N TRP A 72 15.24 24.36 13.30
CA TRP A 72 16.24 23.30 13.36
C TRP A 72 15.96 22.18 12.36
N LEU A 73 14.70 21.72 12.25
CA LEU A 73 14.31 20.69 11.29
C LEU A 73 14.64 21.12 9.86
N GLU A 74 14.27 22.36 9.50
CA GLU A 74 14.55 22.95 8.19
C GLU A 74 16.07 23.08 7.94
N LYS A 75 16.81 23.64 8.91
CA LYS A 75 18.27 23.84 8.81
C LYS A 75 19.02 22.53 8.64
N MET A 76 18.60 21.46 9.33
CA MET A 76 19.20 20.13 9.21
C MET A 76 18.69 19.35 7.99
N GLY A 77 17.70 19.88 7.29
CA GLY A 77 17.18 19.33 6.05
C GLY A 77 16.16 18.21 6.24
N TYR A 78 15.50 18.10 7.38
CA TYR A 78 14.40 17.16 7.56
C TYR A 78 13.20 17.52 6.66
N PRO A 79 12.40 16.53 6.23
CA PRO A 79 11.19 16.81 5.45
C PRO A 79 10.18 17.62 6.27
N GLN A 80 9.39 18.42 5.57
CA GLN A 80 8.28 19.17 6.18
C GLN A 80 7.29 18.20 6.85
N GLY A 81 6.75 18.62 8.00
CA GLY A 81 5.83 17.81 8.79
C GLY A 81 5.21 18.59 9.94
N SER A 82 4.09 18.09 10.46
CA SER A 82 3.42 18.67 11.62
C SER A 82 4.26 18.47 12.88
N ILE A 83 4.34 19.46 13.77
CA ILE A 83 5.18 19.42 14.98
C ILE A 83 4.29 19.53 16.23
N TYR A 84 4.42 18.56 17.12
CA TYR A 84 3.66 18.46 18.36
C TYR A 84 4.60 18.39 19.56
N LEU A 85 4.50 19.35 20.48
CA LEU A 85 5.42 19.48 21.60
C LEU A 85 4.67 19.50 22.92
N ALA A 86 5.09 18.65 23.84
CA ALA A 86 4.63 18.67 25.23
C ALA A 86 5.76 18.21 26.14
N GLU A 87 5.98 18.92 27.25
CA GLU A 87 7.13 18.71 28.13
C GLU A 87 7.11 17.36 28.86
N ASN A 88 5.91 16.84 29.14
CA ASN A 88 5.72 15.64 29.92
C ASN A 88 4.95 14.56 29.15
N GLN A 89 5.00 13.34 29.64
CA GLN A 89 4.38 12.18 29.00
C GLN A 89 2.86 12.31 28.88
N GLU A 90 2.18 12.79 29.91
CA GLU A 90 0.73 12.97 29.90
C GLU A 90 0.27 13.96 28.82
N GLY A 91 1.02 15.05 28.63
CA GLY A 91 0.80 16.01 27.56
C GLY A 91 1.00 15.38 26.18
N ARG A 92 2.08 14.59 25.99
CA ARG A 92 2.32 13.87 24.72
C ARG A 92 1.21 12.85 24.42
N LEU A 93 0.74 12.11 25.42
CA LEU A 93 -0.40 11.19 25.29
C LEU A 93 -1.70 11.92 24.91
N SER A 94 -1.93 13.10 25.49
CA SER A 94 -3.10 13.93 25.14
C SER A 94 -3.03 14.40 23.69
N LEU A 95 -1.86 14.83 23.21
CA LEU A 95 -1.65 15.20 21.81
C LEU A 95 -1.89 14.02 20.88
N VAL A 96 -1.36 12.83 21.21
CA VAL A 96 -1.58 11.62 20.42
C VAL A 96 -3.07 11.29 20.26
N LYS A 97 -3.85 11.38 21.34
CA LYS A 97 -5.31 11.14 21.29
C LYS A 97 -6.04 12.10 20.35
N GLU A 98 -5.62 13.37 20.29
CA GLU A 98 -6.17 14.32 19.34
C GLU A 98 -5.74 14.02 17.89
N MET A 99 -4.49 13.58 17.72
CA MET A 99 -3.85 13.35 16.42
C MET A 99 -4.37 12.09 15.70
N ILE A 100 -4.83 11.07 16.42
CA ILE A 100 -5.40 9.84 15.81
C ILE A 100 -6.60 10.16 14.90
N SER A 101 -7.34 11.25 15.19
CA SER A 101 -8.44 11.69 14.32
C SER A 101 -7.98 12.47 13.08
N LYS A 102 -6.74 12.97 13.07
CA LYS A 102 -6.16 13.85 12.03
C LYS A 102 -5.23 13.11 11.08
N HIS A 103 -4.56 12.06 11.56
CA HIS A 103 -3.53 11.33 10.83
C HIS A 103 -3.80 9.82 10.89
N ASP A 104 -3.52 9.13 9.78
CA ASP A 104 -3.66 7.69 9.66
C ASP A 104 -2.29 7.02 9.82
N PHE A 105 -1.87 6.83 11.08
CA PHE A 105 -0.53 6.33 11.40
C PHE A 105 -0.32 4.86 11.03
N ILE A 106 0.83 4.56 10.44
CA ILE A 106 1.25 3.18 10.15
C ILE A 106 2.43 2.73 11.04
N ALA A 107 3.28 3.67 11.47
CA ALA A 107 4.38 3.39 12.38
C ALA A 107 4.72 4.60 13.25
N GLY A 108 5.37 4.32 14.37
CA GLY A 108 6.01 5.28 15.25
C GLY A 108 7.48 4.93 15.46
N ILE A 109 8.34 5.95 15.49
CA ILE A 109 9.79 5.84 15.61
C ILE A 109 10.23 6.66 16.81
N GLY A 110 10.85 5.99 17.77
CA GLY A 110 11.32 6.60 19.02
C GLY A 110 12.61 5.94 19.51
N ASP A 111 13.07 6.32 20.69
CA ASP A 111 14.28 5.76 21.31
C ASP A 111 14.03 5.22 22.72
N ARG A 112 12.86 5.50 23.30
CA ARG A 112 12.55 5.13 24.68
C ARG A 112 11.27 4.31 24.82
N TRP A 113 11.10 3.74 26.01
CA TRP A 113 9.90 3.02 26.40
C TRP A 113 8.64 3.91 26.39
N ASP A 114 8.76 5.17 26.79
CA ASP A 114 7.64 6.12 26.81
C ASP A 114 7.15 6.46 25.40
N ASP A 115 8.00 6.38 24.37
CA ASP A 115 7.57 6.48 22.97
C ASP A 115 6.73 5.26 22.56
N ASN A 116 7.10 4.07 23.02
CA ASN A 116 6.33 2.85 22.76
C ASN A 116 4.91 2.91 23.34
N GLU A 117 4.72 3.61 24.45
CA GLU A 117 3.38 3.86 25.02
C GLU A 117 2.53 4.70 24.04
N LEU A 118 3.12 5.75 23.46
CA LEU A 118 2.46 6.57 22.43
C LEU A 118 2.10 5.73 21.20
N HIS A 119 3.03 4.89 20.73
CA HIS A 119 2.81 4.01 19.59
C HIS A 119 1.68 3.02 19.83
N SER A 120 1.56 2.52 21.07
CA SER A 120 0.53 1.57 21.49
C SER A 120 -0.86 2.22 21.53
N GLU A 121 -0.96 3.46 22.02
CA GLU A 121 -2.21 4.23 22.00
C GLU A 121 -2.70 4.46 20.56
N ILE A 122 -1.78 4.65 19.61
CA ILE A 122 -2.08 4.80 18.19
C ILE A 122 -2.45 3.46 17.54
N GLY A 123 -1.92 2.34 18.02
CA GLY A 123 -2.08 1.02 17.39
C GLY A 123 -1.21 0.84 16.14
N CYS A 124 -0.04 1.46 16.09
CA CYS A 124 0.88 1.40 14.95
C CYS A 124 2.11 0.50 15.20
N LEU A 125 2.92 0.26 14.16
CA LEU A 125 4.21 -0.40 14.33
C LEU A 125 5.13 0.46 15.21
N SER A 126 5.63 -0.10 16.32
CA SER A 126 6.63 0.56 17.16
C SER A 126 8.06 0.22 16.74
N ILE A 127 8.85 1.24 16.40
CA ILE A 127 10.27 1.15 16.09
C ILE A 127 11.06 1.92 17.16
N ILE A 128 11.63 1.19 18.11
CA ILE A 128 12.53 1.77 19.13
C ILE A 128 13.98 1.62 18.70
N LEU A 129 14.67 2.75 18.54
CA LEU A 129 16.07 2.87 18.17
C LEU A 129 16.94 3.08 19.40
N LYS A 130 18.25 2.90 19.25
CA LYS A 130 19.19 3.25 20.32
C LYS A 130 19.30 4.78 20.39
N GLU A 131 19.08 5.35 21.57
CA GLU A 131 19.20 6.79 21.82
C GLU A 131 20.53 7.36 21.27
N HIS A 132 20.42 8.40 20.45
CA HIS A 132 21.49 9.13 19.73
C HIS A 132 22.30 8.31 18.70
N GLU A 133 22.06 6.99 18.59
CA GLU A 133 22.85 6.05 17.79
C GLU A 133 21.94 5.05 17.06
N GLY A 134 20.78 5.52 16.62
CA GLY A 134 19.79 4.72 15.91
C GLY A 134 20.32 4.16 14.59
N LYS A 135 19.98 2.90 14.30
CA LYS A 135 20.29 2.23 13.01
C LYS A 135 19.21 2.54 11.97
N TRP A 136 19.30 3.72 11.37
CA TRP A 136 18.31 4.24 10.43
C TRP A 136 18.26 3.49 9.09
N GLU A 137 19.33 2.78 8.72
CA GLU A 137 19.43 2.01 7.48
C GLU A 137 18.37 0.90 7.35
N ALA A 138 17.83 0.40 8.47
CA ALA A 138 16.80 -0.65 8.48
C ALA A 138 15.38 -0.13 8.72
N VAL A 139 15.21 1.18 8.96
CA VAL A 139 13.90 1.74 9.36
C VAL A 139 12.92 1.71 8.19
N ALA A 140 13.33 2.16 7.00
CA ALA A 140 12.45 2.21 5.84
C ALA A 140 11.91 0.84 5.45
N GLU A 141 12.80 -0.17 5.37
CA GLU A 141 12.40 -1.56 5.07
C GLU A 141 11.40 -2.09 6.11
N ARG A 142 11.58 -1.78 7.40
CA ARG A 142 10.66 -2.22 8.46
C ARG A 142 9.28 -1.59 8.31
N VAL A 143 9.21 -0.29 8.00
CA VAL A 143 7.96 0.43 7.77
C VAL A 143 7.24 -0.17 6.56
N ASP A 144 7.93 -0.31 5.43
CA ASP A 144 7.33 -0.83 4.19
C ASP A 144 6.85 -2.26 4.37
N LYS A 145 7.68 -3.15 4.92
CA LYS A 145 7.30 -4.54 5.17
C LYS A 145 6.06 -4.66 6.06
N TYR A 146 5.94 -3.78 7.06
CA TYR A 146 4.74 -3.75 7.90
C TYR A 146 3.52 -3.20 7.14
N HIS A 147 3.69 -2.12 6.38
CA HIS A 147 2.60 -1.54 5.61
C HIS A 147 2.07 -2.52 4.54
N HIS A 148 2.94 -3.27 3.86
CA HIS A 148 2.55 -4.37 2.97
C HIS A 148 1.70 -5.42 3.71
N LYS A 149 2.13 -5.90 4.87
CA LYS A 149 1.35 -6.87 5.67
C LYS A 149 0.00 -6.31 6.10
N TRP A 150 -0.02 -5.05 6.55
CA TRP A 150 -1.24 -4.36 6.93
C TRP A 150 -2.21 -4.25 5.76
N ARG A 151 -1.71 -3.89 4.57
CA ARG A 151 -2.51 -3.79 3.34
C ARG A 151 -3.13 -5.13 2.95
N ILE A 152 -2.33 -6.21 3.01
CA ILE A 152 -2.82 -7.57 2.74
C ILE A 152 -3.94 -7.93 3.71
N GLU A 153 -3.76 -7.70 5.00
CA GLU A 153 -4.79 -8.02 5.99
C GLU A 153 -6.05 -7.17 5.83
N ALA A 154 -5.90 -5.86 5.55
CA ALA A 154 -7.03 -4.98 5.24
C ALA A 154 -7.82 -5.47 4.01
N ASN A 155 -7.11 -5.86 2.95
CA ASN A 155 -7.70 -6.44 1.75
C ASN A 155 -8.42 -7.77 2.06
N ARG A 156 -7.84 -8.63 2.90
CA ARG A 156 -8.46 -9.90 3.35
C ARG A 156 -9.78 -9.66 4.08
N ILE A 157 -9.79 -8.74 5.05
CA ILE A 157 -10.98 -8.40 5.84
C ILE A 157 -12.07 -7.83 4.92
N HIS A 158 -11.69 -6.86 4.06
CA HIS A 158 -12.63 -6.24 3.14
C HIS A 158 -13.25 -7.27 2.18
N LEU A 159 -12.43 -8.11 1.56
CA LEU A 159 -12.90 -9.11 0.62
C LEU A 159 -13.82 -10.12 1.30
N LYS A 160 -13.46 -10.60 2.50
CA LYS A 160 -14.30 -11.52 3.28
C LYS A 160 -15.69 -10.93 3.52
N GLY A 161 -15.77 -9.69 4.03
CA GLY A 161 -17.05 -9.03 4.24
C GLY A 161 -17.86 -8.83 2.96
N LYS A 162 -17.19 -8.52 1.84
CA LYS A 162 -17.83 -8.42 0.52
C LYS A 162 -18.43 -9.75 0.08
N VAL A 163 -17.67 -10.85 0.16
CA VAL A 163 -18.15 -12.18 -0.24
C VAL A 163 -19.27 -12.65 0.68
N GLU A 164 -19.19 -12.44 1.99
CA GLU A 164 -20.28 -12.76 2.94
C GLU A 164 -21.57 -11.98 2.64
N GLY A 165 -21.45 -10.72 2.21
CA GLY A 165 -22.59 -9.91 1.74
C GLY A 165 -23.21 -10.49 0.48
N LEU A 166 -22.39 -10.73 -0.55
CA LEU A 166 -22.83 -11.27 -1.84
C LEU A 166 -23.42 -12.67 -1.71
N ALA A 167 -22.80 -13.56 -0.93
CA ALA A 167 -23.29 -14.92 -0.70
C ALA A 167 -24.68 -14.97 -0.04
N ARG A 168 -25.08 -13.91 0.67
CA ARG A 168 -26.45 -13.76 1.21
C ARG A 168 -27.44 -13.19 0.20
N VAL A 169 -27.02 -12.22 -0.62
CA VAL A 169 -27.92 -11.46 -1.51
C VAL A 169 -28.09 -12.14 -2.87
N CYS A 170 -27.00 -12.62 -3.48
CA CYS A 170 -27.01 -13.21 -4.82
C CYS A 170 -28.00 -14.37 -4.96
N PRO A 171 -28.16 -15.30 -4.00
CA PRO A 171 -29.18 -16.34 -4.11
C PRO A 171 -30.61 -15.81 -4.15
N LEU A 172 -30.89 -14.70 -3.44
CA LEU A 172 -32.21 -14.06 -3.46
C LEU A 172 -32.49 -13.41 -4.82
N LEU A 173 -31.47 -12.76 -5.40
CA LEU A 173 -31.56 -12.21 -6.76
C LEU A 173 -31.76 -13.32 -7.78
N LEU A 174 -30.97 -14.40 -7.70
CA LEU A 174 -31.09 -15.55 -8.59
C LEU A 174 -32.48 -16.19 -8.50
N SER A 175 -33.02 -16.35 -7.28
CA SER A 175 -34.38 -16.87 -7.09
C SER A 175 -35.46 -15.97 -7.71
N LYS A 176 -35.22 -14.66 -7.80
CA LYS A 176 -36.19 -13.68 -8.31
C LYS A 176 -36.10 -13.50 -9.83
N TYR A 177 -34.88 -13.49 -10.37
CA TYR A 177 -34.60 -13.13 -11.76
C TYR A 177 -34.18 -14.32 -12.64
N GLY A 178 -33.92 -15.49 -12.04
CA GLY A 178 -33.44 -16.68 -12.74
C GLY A 178 -32.01 -16.53 -13.28
N GLU A 179 -31.56 -17.53 -14.04
CA GLU A 179 -30.19 -17.59 -14.60
C GLU A 179 -29.85 -16.42 -15.53
N GLN A 180 -30.86 -15.77 -16.14
CA GLN A 180 -30.67 -14.59 -16.99
C GLN A 180 -29.99 -13.43 -16.24
N LEU A 181 -30.07 -13.40 -14.91
CA LEU A 181 -29.35 -12.46 -14.06
C LEU A 181 -27.85 -12.42 -14.39
N TRP A 182 -27.23 -13.59 -14.59
CA TRP A 182 -25.79 -13.68 -14.81
C TRP A 182 -25.39 -13.18 -16.19
N GLU A 183 -26.22 -13.42 -17.20
CA GLU A 183 -26.01 -12.88 -18.55
C GLU A 183 -26.11 -11.35 -18.53
N SER A 184 -27.15 -10.79 -17.92
CA SER A 184 -27.30 -9.33 -17.82
C SER A 184 -26.18 -8.68 -17.00
N TYR A 185 -25.71 -9.34 -15.93
CA TYR A 185 -24.56 -8.87 -15.17
C TYR A 185 -23.28 -8.88 -16.02
N PHE A 186 -23.03 -9.97 -16.74
CA PHE A 186 -21.86 -10.11 -17.59
C PHE A 186 -21.84 -9.08 -18.74
N GLU A 187 -22.99 -8.87 -19.41
CA GLU A 187 -23.17 -7.83 -20.43
C GLU A 187 -22.90 -6.42 -19.87
N SER A 188 -23.39 -6.12 -18.67
CA SER A 188 -23.14 -4.84 -18.01
C SER A 188 -21.64 -4.61 -17.74
N VAL A 189 -20.91 -5.68 -17.39
CA VAL A 189 -19.45 -5.60 -17.16
C VAL A 189 -18.70 -5.41 -18.48
N LEU A 190 -19.11 -6.08 -19.56
CA LEU A 190 -18.57 -5.85 -20.90
C LEU A 190 -18.79 -4.41 -21.37
N GLU A 191 -19.99 -3.88 -21.18
CA GLU A 191 -20.32 -2.49 -21.52
C GLU A 191 -19.48 -1.49 -20.72
N MET A 192 -19.33 -1.70 -19.41
CA MET A 192 -18.47 -0.88 -18.56
C MET A 192 -16.99 -0.92 -19.01
N ALA A 193 -16.48 -2.09 -19.37
CA ALA A 193 -15.11 -2.25 -19.85
C ALA A 193 -14.90 -1.52 -21.19
N GLU A 194 -15.89 -1.56 -22.10
CA GLU A 194 -15.84 -0.86 -23.38
C GLU A 194 -15.95 0.66 -23.22
N ASN A 195 -16.90 1.14 -22.41
CA ASN A 195 -17.10 2.57 -22.13
C ASN A 195 -15.84 3.24 -21.53
N SER A 196 -15.05 2.49 -20.76
CA SER A 196 -13.79 2.96 -20.18
C SER A 196 -12.55 2.75 -21.07
N ARG A 197 -12.68 2.04 -22.20
CA ARG A 197 -11.55 1.57 -23.01
C ARG A 197 -10.62 2.70 -23.46
N GLN A 198 -11.16 3.79 -24.01
CA GLN A 198 -10.33 4.88 -24.54
C GLN A 198 -9.52 5.56 -23.44
N ALA A 199 -10.13 5.83 -22.29
CA ALA A 199 -9.45 6.43 -21.15
C ALA A 199 -8.33 5.51 -20.63
N ARG A 200 -8.61 4.21 -20.48
CA ARG A 200 -7.61 3.21 -20.07
C ARG A 200 -6.47 3.11 -21.07
N ARG A 201 -6.76 3.04 -22.38
CA ARG A 201 -5.75 2.94 -23.44
C ARG A 201 -4.71 4.05 -23.36
N VAL A 202 -5.12 5.29 -23.11
CA VAL A 202 -4.19 6.42 -22.96
C VAL A 202 -3.24 6.19 -21.79
N GLY A 203 -3.76 5.83 -20.62
CA GLY A 203 -2.96 5.58 -19.43
C GLY A 203 -2.04 4.36 -19.56
N GLU A 204 -2.58 3.25 -20.06
CA GLU A 204 -1.83 2.01 -20.25
C GLU A 204 -0.68 2.20 -21.24
N LEU A 205 -0.91 2.81 -22.41
CA LEU A 205 0.16 3.06 -23.39
C LEU A 205 1.22 4.05 -22.89
N ALA A 206 0.83 5.05 -22.10
CA ALA A 206 1.77 5.95 -21.45
C ALA A 206 2.66 5.20 -20.45
N SER A 207 2.08 4.26 -19.68
CA SER A 207 2.83 3.39 -18.77
C SER A 207 3.80 2.48 -19.53
N PHE A 208 3.36 1.79 -20.61
CA PHE A 208 4.26 1.02 -21.47
C PHE A 208 5.47 1.87 -21.94
N ALA A 209 5.21 3.08 -22.43
CA ALA A 209 6.26 4.00 -22.89
C ALA A 209 7.22 4.42 -21.76
N GLN A 210 6.70 4.71 -20.55
CA GLN A 210 7.50 5.06 -19.38
C GLN A 210 8.50 3.97 -19.01
N HIS A 211 8.13 2.70 -19.19
CA HIS A 211 8.98 1.54 -18.90
C HIS A 211 9.77 1.03 -20.13
N ASN A 212 9.70 1.71 -21.27
CA ASN A 212 10.31 1.30 -22.55
C ASN A 212 9.88 -0.12 -23.00
N LEU A 213 8.59 -0.42 -22.89
CA LEU A 213 7.99 -1.72 -23.23
C LEU A 213 7.14 -1.60 -24.51
N ASP A 214 7.18 -2.64 -25.36
CA ASP A 214 6.38 -2.71 -26.58
C ASP A 214 5.01 -3.39 -26.33
N PRO A 215 3.87 -2.68 -26.46
CA PRO A 215 2.54 -3.25 -26.27
C PRO A 215 2.13 -4.25 -27.38
N THR A 216 2.95 -4.45 -28.40
CA THR A 216 2.73 -5.46 -29.45
C THR A 216 3.55 -6.74 -29.22
N ASP A 217 4.39 -6.78 -28.19
CA ASP A 217 5.17 -7.95 -27.78
C ASP A 217 4.67 -8.48 -26.43
N LEU A 218 4.12 -9.69 -26.41
CA LEU A 218 3.56 -10.25 -25.19
C LEU A 218 4.60 -10.59 -24.11
N ARG A 219 5.91 -10.61 -24.43
CA ARG A 219 6.97 -10.67 -23.41
C ARG A 219 7.02 -9.39 -22.60
N ASP A 220 6.82 -8.26 -23.26
CA ASP A 220 6.83 -6.95 -22.63
C ASP A 220 5.51 -6.69 -21.90
N ALA A 221 4.38 -7.20 -22.42
CA ALA A 221 3.13 -7.24 -21.66
C ALA A 221 3.25 -8.05 -20.35
N ALA A 222 3.93 -9.19 -20.36
CA ALA A 222 4.17 -9.99 -19.16
C ALA A 222 5.04 -9.25 -18.12
N LYS A 223 6.08 -8.52 -18.57
CA LYS A 223 6.89 -7.65 -17.69
C LYS A 223 6.05 -6.51 -17.11
N TRP A 224 5.24 -5.87 -17.96
CA TRP A 224 4.38 -4.76 -17.56
C TRP A 224 3.37 -5.20 -16.49
N ASP A 225 2.70 -6.34 -16.67
CA ASP A 225 1.77 -6.91 -15.68
C ASP A 225 2.48 -7.20 -14.34
N SER A 226 3.71 -7.74 -14.38
CA SER A 226 4.51 -7.95 -13.16
C SER A 226 4.83 -6.64 -12.44
N MET A 227 5.24 -5.59 -13.16
CA MET A 227 5.56 -4.29 -12.58
C MET A 227 4.34 -3.62 -11.95
N LEU A 228 3.19 -3.63 -12.64
CA LEU A 228 1.96 -3.02 -12.13
C LEU A 228 1.51 -3.63 -10.79
N ARG A 229 1.69 -4.94 -10.61
CA ARG A 229 1.35 -5.63 -9.36
C ARG A 229 2.23 -5.20 -8.19
N GLU A 230 3.47 -4.78 -8.47
CA GLU A 230 4.41 -4.28 -7.48
C GLU A 230 4.26 -2.77 -7.23
N ASP A 231 3.97 -1.98 -8.27
CA ASP A 231 3.93 -0.52 -8.17
C ASP A 231 2.64 0.00 -7.52
N ASP A 232 1.49 -0.58 -7.83
CA ASP A 232 0.17 -0.12 -7.31
C ASP A 232 -0.34 -0.95 -6.13
N TRP A 233 0.56 -1.59 -5.38
CA TRP A 233 0.20 -2.45 -4.25
C TRP A 233 -0.64 -1.72 -3.17
N GLU A 234 -0.45 -0.40 -3.01
CA GLU A 234 -1.17 0.40 -2.01
C GLU A 234 -2.65 0.56 -2.35
N ASN A 235 -3.01 0.68 -3.63
CA ASN A 235 -4.39 0.90 -4.07
C ASN A 235 -5.05 -0.35 -4.65
N ASN A 236 -4.27 -1.39 -4.91
CA ASN A 236 -4.76 -2.64 -5.46
C ASN A 236 -5.55 -3.45 -4.39
N PRO A 237 -6.89 -3.61 -4.55
CA PRO A 237 -7.74 -4.30 -3.57
C PRO A 237 -7.51 -5.82 -3.54
N VAL A 238 -6.78 -6.38 -4.51
CA VAL A 238 -6.43 -7.80 -4.55
C VAL A 238 -4.96 -8.07 -4.21
N TYR A 239 -4.20 -7.03 -3.86
CA TYR A 239 -2.79 -7.16 -3.50
C TYR A 239 -2.59 -8.18 -2.36
N GLY A 240 -1.70 -9.14 -2.59
CA GLY A 240 -1.37 -10.25 -1.69
C GLY A 240 -2.51 -11.22 -1.37
N LEU A 241 -3.60 -11.18 -2.15
CA LEU A 241 -4.71 -12.15 -2.02
C LEU A 241 -4.62 -13.29 -3.04
N GLN A 242 -3.66 -13.23 -3.94
CA GLN A 242 -3.42 -14.20 -5.00
C GLN A 242 -1.92 -14.45 -5.15
N GLU A 243 -1.56 -15.69 -5.48
CA GLU A 243 -0.20 -16.07 -5.85
C GLU A 243 -0.14 -16.40 -7.32
N PHE A 244 0.93 -15.94 -7.99
CA PHE A 244 1.06 -16.02 -9.43
C PHE A 244 2.36 -16.68 -9.85
N GLU A 245 2.30 -17.43 -10.93
CA GLU A 245 3.45 -18.12 -11.54
C GLU A 245 3.44 -17.84 -13.05
N LEU A 246 4.53 -17.24 -13.56
CA LEU A 246 4.71 -17.09 -15.00
C LEU A 246 4.96 -18.47 -15.64
N VAL A 247 4.15 -18.84 -16.63
CA VAL A 247 4.29 -20.11 -17.35
C VAL A 247 5.02 -19.90 -18.66
N GLU A 248 4.62 -18.87 -19.41
CA GLU A 248 5.12 -18.63 -20.77
C GLU A 248 5.09 -17.14 -21.08
N ALA A 249 6.16 -16.65 -21.70
CA ALA A 249 6.23 -15.33 -22.27
C ALA A 249 7.03 -15.40 -23.59
N THR A 250 6.32 -15.43 -24.70
CA THR A 250 6.86 -15.28 -26.05
C THR A 250 6.30 -14.01 -26.69
N HIS A 251 6.78 -13.68 -27.87
CA HIS A 251 6.31 -12.48 -28.59
C HIS A 251 4.79 -12.47 -28.79
N ASP A 252 4.21 -13.64 -29.05
CA ASP A 252 2.81 -13.82 -29.45
C ASP A 252 1.97 -14.59 -28.42
N ARG A 253 2.56 -14.97 -27.27
CA ARG A 253 1.85 -15.71 -26.23
C ARG A 253 2.33 -15.32 -24.83
N TYR A 254 1.40 -15.00 -23.96
CA TYR A 254 1.63 -14.78 -22.53
C TYR A 254 0.70 -15.69 -21.73
N ALA A 255 1.27 -16.54 -20.88
CA ALA A 255 0.49 -17.38 -19.98
C ALA A 255 1.03 -17.32 -18.55
N HIS A 256 0.12 -17.22 -17.60
CA HIS A 256 0.44 -17.31 -16.18
C HIS A 256 -0.63 -18.12 -15.44
N LYS A 257 -0.22 -18.66 -14.30
CA LYS A 257 -1.13 -19.31 -13.36
C LYS A 257 -1.40 -18.42 -12.17
N VAL A 258 -2.61 -18.57 -11.63
CA VAL A 258 -2.92 -18.24 -10.24
C VAL A 258 -2.95 -19.55 -9.46
N THR A 259 -2.01 -19.74 -8.55
CA THR A 259 -1.83 -20.97 -7.76
C THR A 259 -2.56 -20.94 -6.42
N SER A 260 -2.86 -19.73 -5.93
CA SER A 260 -3.66 -19.48 -4.72
C SER A 260 -4.57 -18.28 -4.96
N CYS A 261 -5.83 -18.33 -4.53
CA CYS A 261 -6.80 -17.26 -4.76
C CYS A 261 -7.82 -17.17 -3.63
N TYR A 262 -7.71 -16.13 -2.81
CA TYR A 262 -8.58 -15.96 -1.64
C TYR A 262 -10.06 -15.75 -2.01
N TYR A 263 -10.37 -15.24 -3.21
CA TYR A 263 -11.74 -15.23 -3.73
C TYR A 263 -12.31 -16.65 -3.85
N ALA A 264 -11.54 -17.56 -4.45
CA ALA A 264 -11.98 -18.93 -4.66
C ALA A 264 -12.20 -19.64 -3.31
N ASP A 265 -11.30 -19.43 -2.35
CA ASP A 265 -11.42 -19.99 -1.01
C ASP A 265 -12.72 -19.53 -0.32
N LEU A 266 -12.97 -18.22 -0.29
CA LEU A 266 -14.14 -17.65 0.37
C LEU A 266 -15.45 -18.13 -0.28
N TRP A 267 -15.55 -18.16 -1.61
CA TRP A 267 -16.77 -18.62 -2.28
C TRP A 267 -17.01 -20.12 -2.11
N LYS A 268 -15.95 -20.93 -2.03
CA LYS A 268 -16.04 -22.36 -1.68
C LYS A 268 -16.47 -22.56 -0.23
N GLU A 269 -15.94 -21.78 0.71
CA GLU A 269 -16.36 -21.79 2.12
C GLU A 269 -17.86 -21.47 2.27
N GLN A 270 -18.38 -20.55 1.45
CA GLN A 270 -19.82 -20.23 1.40
C GLN A 270 -20.66 -21.29 0.68
N GLY A 271 -20.04 -22.33 0.12
CA GLY A 271 -20.71 -23.38 -0.65
C GLY A 271 -21.34 -22.88 -1.95
N ARG A 272 -20.81 -21.79 -2.53
CA ARG A 272 -21.37 -21.11 -3.72
C ARG A 272 -20.31 -20.74 -4.78
N PRO A 273 -19.40 -21.67 -5.16
CA PRO A 273 -18.36 -21.37 -6.15
C PRO A 273 -18.92 -21.06 -7.55
N ASP A 274 -20.11 -21.57 -7.88
CA ASP A 274 -20.85 -21.29 -9.10
C ASP A 274 -21.21 -19.80 -9.24
N ILE A 275 -21.72 -19.19 -8.18
CA ILE A 275 -22.01 -17.76 -8.13
C ILE A 275 -20.69 -16.96 -8.16
N GLY A 276 -19.69 -17.40 -7.40
CA GLY A 276 -18.36 -16.79 -7.40
C GLY A 276 -17.74 -16.72 -8.80
N TYR A 277 -17.90 -17.79 -9.59
CA TYR A 277 -17.43 -17.83 -10.98
C TYR A 277 -18.14 -16.79 -11.85
N GLN A 278 -19.47 -16.70 -11.78
CA GLN A 278 -20.25 -15.76 -12.60
C GLN A 278 -19.87 -14.30 -12.33
N ILE A 279 -19.59 -13.95 -11.08
CA ILE A 279 -19.34 -12.56 -10.68
C ILE A 279 -17.87 -12.16 -10.85
N HIS A 280 -16.93 -13.09 -10.63
CA HIS A 280 -15.50 -12.78 -10.60
C HIS A 280 -14.71 -13.36 -11.76
N CYS A 281 -14.75 -14.68 -11.98
CA CYS A 281 -13.86 -15.32 -12.96
C CYS A 281 -14.33 -15.07 -14.40
N ARG A 282 -15.63 -15.25 -14.66
CA ARG A 282 -16.20 -15.06 -16.00
C ARG A 282 -15.98 -13.62 -16.51
N THR A 283 -16.02 -12.65 -15.60
CA THR A 283 -15.88 -11.22 -15.92
C THR A 283 -14.45 -10.80 -16.27
N ASP A 284 -13.43 -11.63 -16.00
CA ASP A 284 -12.05 -11.40 -16.44
C ASP A 284 -11.98 -11.22 -17.97
N MET A 285 -12.85 -11.92 -18.72
CA MET A 285 -12.97 -11.81 -20.18
C MET A 285 -13.14 -10.36 -20.65
N ALA A 286 -13.85 -9.52 -19.89
CA ALA A 286 -14.11 -8.13 -20.28
C ALA A 286 -12.84 -7.25 -20.29
N TRP A 287 -11.83 -7.64 -19.51
CA TRP A 287 -10.61 -6.85 -19.31
C TRP A 287 -9.42 -7.46 -20.04
N TRP A 288 -9.34 -8.79 -20.06
CA TRP A 288 -8.20 -9.53 -20.62
C TRP A 288 -8.34 -9.83 -22.11
N ASN A 289 -9.57 -9.98 -22.62
CA ASN A 289 -9.81 -10.17 -24.05
C ASN A 289 -9.95 -8.82 -24.74
N HIS A 290 -9.20 -8.59 -25.82
CA HIS A 290 -9.09 -7.27 -26.42
C HIS A 290 -8.81 -6.20 -25.33
N PRO A 291 -7.69 -6.25 -24.61
CA PRO A 291 -7.35 -5.24 -23.63
C PRO A 291 -7.21 -3.85 -24.28
N ALA A 292 -7.30 -2.79 -23.48
CA ALA A 292 -7.32 -1.43 -24.00
C ALA A 292 -5.99 -1.03 -24.66
N TRP A 293 -4.85 -1.48 -24.13
CA TRP A 293 -3.51 -1.31 -24.70
C TRP A 293 -3.34 -2.01 -26.06
N ASN A 294 -3.97 -3.17 -26.31
CA ASN A 294 -3.88 -3.87 -27.59
C ASN A 294 -5.17 -4.66 -27.95
N PRO A 295 -6.00 -4.17 -28.89
CA PRO A 295 -7.25 -4.84 -29.28
C PRO A 295 -7.04 -6.13 -30.09
N GLU A 296 -5.83 -6.44 -30.55
CA GLU A 296 -5.53 -7.68 -31.28
C GLU A 296 -5.31 -8.87 -30.36
N VAL A 297 -5.05 -8.63 -29.07
CA VAL A 297 -4.86 -9.70 -28.09
C VAL A 297 -6.17 -10.45 -27.85
N ARG A 298 -6.07 -11.78 -27.78
CA ARG A 298 -7.15 -12.71 -27.44
C ARG A 298 -6.87 -13.35 -26.10
N PHE A 299 -7.93 -13.71 -25.37
CA PHE A 299 -7.83 -14.29 -24.04
C PHE A 299 -8.60 -15.59 -23.90
N GLU A 300 -7.99 -16.54 -23.19
CA GLU A 300 -8.59 -17.81 -22.78
C GLU A 300 -8.31 -18.07 -21.29
N GLN A 301 -9.30 -18.63 -20.59
CA GLN A 301 -9.19 -19.07 -19.20
C GLN A 301 -9.76 -20.48 -19.03
N PRO A 302 -9.05 -21.54 -19.46
CA PRO A 302 -9.59 -22.89 -19.51
C PRO A 302 -9.69 -23.57 -18.13
N LYS A 303 -9.05 -23.02 -17.10
CA LYS A 303 -9.03 -23.56 -15.74
C LYS A 303 -9.27 -22.44 -14.74
N THR A 304 -10.03 -22.73 -13.69
CA THR A 304 -10.17 -21.82 -12.54
C THR A 304 -10.16 -22.57 -11.21
N LEU A 305 -9.38 -22.04 -10.24
CA LEU A 305 -9.46 -22.50 -8.85
C LEU A 305 -10.91 -22.45 -8.34
N MET A 306 -11.69 -21.45 -8.74
CA MET A 306 -13.10 -21.29 -8.37
C MET A 306 -13.95 -22.51 -8.75
N GLN A 307 -13.76 -23.07 -9.94
CA GLN A 307 -14.49 -24.25 -10.43
C GLN A 307 -13.88 -25.59 -9.99
N GLY A 308 -12.81 -25.57 -9.19
CA GLY A 308 -12.21 -26.77 -8.60
C GLY A 308 -10.95 -27.28 -9.30
N ASP A 309 -10.41 -26.54 -10.27
CA ASP A 309 -9.12 -26.88 -10.87
C ASP A 309 -7.94 -26.67 -9.90
N ASP A 310 -6.76 -27.12 -10.32
CA ASP A 310 -5.49 -27.01 -9.60
C ASP A 310 -4.87 -25.59 -9.66
N CYS A 311 -5.33 -24.77 -10.60
CA CYS A 311 -4.90 -23.37 -10.78
C CYS A 311 -5.95 -22.60 -11.59
N CYS A 312 -5.90 -21.27 -11.57
CA CYS A 312 -6.46 -20.49 -12.68
C CYS A 312 -5.40 -20.37 -13.76
N LEU A 313 -5.72 -20.68 -15.02
CA LEU A 313 -4.79 -20.52 -16.13
C LEU A 313 -5.27 -19.36 -17.00
N PHE A 314 -4.47 -18.29 -17.10
CA PHE A 314 -4.73 -17.14 -17.95
C PHE A 314 -3.82 -17.22 -19.15
N ILE A 315 -4.38 -17.13 -20.36
CA ILE A 315 -3.63 -17.20 -21.60
C ILE A 315 -4.04 -16.02 -22.47
N GLN A 316 -3.07 -15.17 -22.80
CA GLN A 316 -3.18 -14.18 -23.86
C GLN A 316 -2.40 -14.65 -25.08
N SER A 317 -2.96 -14.38 -26.26
CA SER A 317 -2.29 -14.66 -27.54
C SER A 317 -2.53 -13.56 -28.54
N LEU A 318 -1.56 -13.36 -29.43
CA LEU A 318 -1.74 -12.58 -30.64
C LEU A 318 -2.07 -13.54 -31.80
N PRO A 319 -3.04 -13.18 -32.67
CA PRO A 319 -3.33 -13.99 -33.84
C PRO A 319 -2.08 -14.10 -34.72
N TYR A 320 -1.81 -15.30 -35.23
CA TYR A 320 -0.67 -15.54 -36.13
C TYR A 320 -0.82 -14.67 -37.39
N VAL A 321 0.00 -13.63 -37.50
CA VAL A 321 0.12 -12.86 -38.73
C VAL A 321 1.07 -13.64 -39.64
N SER A 322 0.53 -14.30 -40.67
CA SER A 322 1.37 -14.90 -41.71
C SER A 322 2.20 -13.78 -42.34
N ARG A 323 3.51 -13.74 -42.04
CA ARG A 323 4.45 -12.85 -42.70
C ARG A 323 4.72 -13.27 -44.13
#